data_AF-A0A653Q365-F1
#
_entry.id   AF-A0A653Q365-F1
#
_cell.length_a   1.000
_cell.length_b   1.000
_cell.length_c   1.000
_cell.angle_alpha   90.00
_cell.angle_beta   90.00
_cell.angle_gamma   90.00
#
_symmetry.space_group_name_H-M   'P 1'
#
loop_
_entity.id
_entity.type
_entity.pdbx_description
1 polymer ?
#
loop_
_entity_poly.entity_id
_entity_poly.type
_entity_poly.pdbx_seq_one_letter_code
_entity_poly.pdbx_strand_id
1 'polypeptide(L)' 'METIKLNIDLSVSQLLEAVKQLSPKDRLKINDALWNEDVEIPIEHQKIVLDRIAKAKTNSERLLDWDKVSKAL' A
#
# COMPACT_ATOMS: atom_id res chain seq x y z
N MET A 1 30.14 9.06 2.36
CA MET A 1 28.80 8.71 2.89
C MET A 1 29.01 7.59 3.89
N GLU A 2 28.81 7.86 5.17
CA GLU A 2 29.06 6.88 6.23
C GLU A 2 27.93 5.84 6.22
N THR A 3 28.29 4.58 5.96
CA THR A 3 27.34 3.46 5.98
C THR A 3 27.18 2.98 7.41
N ILE A 4 26.07 3.35 8.06
CA ILE A 4 25.72 2.84 9.39
C ILE A 4 25.32 1.36 9.22
N LYS A 5 26.21 0.44 9.62
CA LYS A 5 25.86 -0.97 9.77
C LYS A 5 25.15 -1.17 11.11
N LEU A 6 23.82 -1.06 11.09
CA LEU A 6 22.99 -1.40 12.25
C LEU A 6 22.99 -2.94 12.42
N ASN A 7 23.85 -3.44 13.31
CA ASN A 7 23.77 -4.81 13.81
C ASN A 7 22.78 -4.86 15.00
N ILE A 8 21.53 -4.46 14.76
CA ILE A 8 20.48 -4.44 15.79
C ILE A 8 19.39 -5.40 15.33
N ASP A 9 19.12 -6.41 16.15
CA ASP A 9 18.00 -7.33 15.95
C ASP A 9 16.70 -6.61 16.33
N LEU A 10 16.09 -5.95 15.35
CA LEU A 10 14.85 -5.18 15.51
C LEU A 10 13.68 -5.99 14.97
N SER A 11 12.69 -6.21 15.81
CA SER A 11 11.38 -6.69 15.36
C SER A 11 10.69 -5.64 14.47
N VAL A 12 9.82 -6.11 13.57
CA VAL A 12 9.02 -5.23 12.69
C VAL A 12 8.22 -4.19 13.48
N SER A 13 7.72 -4.57 14.66
CA SER A 13 7.01 -3.66 15.56
C SER A 13 7.89 -2.50 16.04
N GLN A 14 9.15 -2.76 16.36
CA GLN A 14 10.09 -1.72 16.78
C GLN A 14 10.48 -0.80 15.61
N LEU A 15 10.61 -1.35 14.40
CA LEU A 15 10.83 -0.54 13.20
C LEU A 15 9.64 0.40 12.94
N LEU A 16 8.41 -0.09 13.10
CA LEU A 16 7.20 0.73 12.93
C LEU A 16 7.13 1.85 13.98
N GLU A 17 7.45 1.56 15.24
CA GLU A 17 7.51 2.59 16.29
C GLU A 17 8.59 3.65 15.99
N ALA A 18 9.77 3.23 15.52
CA ALA A 18 10.81 4.16 15.10
C ALA A 18 10.33 5.06 13.94
N VAL A 19 9.66 4.49 12.93
CA VAL A 19 9.09 5.26 11.81
C VAL A 19 8.03 6.26 12.28
N LYS A 20 7.19 5.91 13.26
CA LYS A 20 6.19 6.84 13.82
C LYS A 20 6.82 8.04 14.54
N GLN A 21 7.99 7.85 15.15
CA GLN A 21 8.72 8.90 15.85
C GLN A 21 9.44 9.88 14.90
N LEU A 22 9.55 9.55 13.61
CA LEU A 22 10.17 10.43 12.62
C LEU A 22 9.32 11.67 12.29
N SER A 23 10.02 12.70 11.84
CA SER A 23 9.39 13.90 11.29
C SER A 23 8.48 13.54 10.11
N PRO A 24 7.41 14.31 9.85
CA PRO A 24 6.54 14.08 8.68
C PRO A 24 7.33 14.03 7.35
N LYS A 25 8.37 14.88 7.22
CA LYS A 25 9.21 14.96 6.03
C LYS A 25 10.01 13.68 5.80
N ASP A 26 10.55 13.08 6.86
CA ASP A 26 11.34 11.85 6.71
C ASP A 26 10.46 10.62 6.54
N ARG A 27 9.26 10.61 7.11
CA ARG A 27 8.24 9.59 6.81
C ARG A 27 7.84 9.58 5.33
N LEU A 28 7.72 10.75 4.71
CA LEU A 28 7.46 10.86 3.27
C LEU A 28 8.61 10.25 2.45
N LYS A 29 9.87 10.52 2.80
CA LYS A 29 11.01 9.89 2.10
C LYS A 29 11.00 8.36 2.20
N ILE A 30 10.61 7.82 3.35
CA ILE A 30 10.45 6.37 3.54
C ILE A 30 9.31 5.84 2.67
N ASN A 31 8.18 6.55 2.64
CA ASN A 31 7.06 6.20 1.76
C ASN A 31 7.52 6.16 0.29
N ASP A 32 8.16 7.23 -0.19
CA ASP A 32 8.67 7.30 -1.55
C ASP A 32 9.64 6.15 -1.84
N ALA A 33 10.55 5.83 -0.92
CA ALA A 33 11.48 4.71 -1.09
C ALA A 33 10.78 3.34 -1.16
N LEU A 34 9.71 3.13 -0.37
CA LEU A 34 8.94 1.89 -0.36
C LEU A 34 8.05 1.73 -1.61
N TRP A 35 7.52 2.84 -2.15
CA TRP A 35 6.55 2.81 -3.25
C TRP A 35 7.16 3.14 -4.64
N ASN A 36 8.41 3.58 -4.71
CA ASN A 36 9.11 3.82 -5.98
C ASN A 36 9.64 2.53 -6.64
N GLU A 37 9.56 1.39 -5.96
CA GLU A 37 9.88 0.09 -6.55
C GLU A 37 8.61 -0.52 -7.18
N ASP A 38 8.77 -1.42 -8.17
CA ASP A 38 7.68 -2.26 -8.66
C ASP A 38 7.28 -3.24 -7.56
N VAL A 39 6.52 -2.75 -6.58
CA VAL A 39 6.06 -3.54 -5.45
C VAL A 39 4.95 -4.46 -5.92
N GLU A 40 5.18 -5.77 -5.81
CA GLU A 40 4.14 -6.76 -6.03
C GLU A 40 3.01 -6.56 -5.03
N ILE A 41 1.77 -6.50 -5.54
CA ILE A 41 0.59 -6.45 -4.69
C ILE A 41 0.55 -7.75 -3.86
N PRO A 42 0.41 -7.71 -2.52
CA PRO A 42 0.38 -8.94 -1.74
C PRO A 42 -0.78 -9.87 -2.16
N ILE A 43 -0.55 -11.17 -2.11
CA ILE A 43 -1.46 -12.21 -2.61
C ILE A 43 -2.85 -12.09 -1.98
N GLU A 44 -2.92 -11.72 -0.71
CA GLU A 44 -4.17 -11.51 0.02
C GLU A 44 -5.01 -10.40 -0.63
N HIS A 45 -4.38 -9.29 -0.99
CA HIS A 45 -5.04 -8.18 -1.67
C HIS A 45 -5.43 -8.54 -3.11
N GLN A 46 -4.56 -9.28 -3.82
CA GLN A 46 -4.88 -9.79 -5.15
C GLN A 46 -6.15 -10.67 -5.12
N LYS A 47 -6.27 -11.57 -4.13
CA LYS A 47 -7.44 -12.44 -3.95
C LYS A 47 -8.72 -11.64 -3.76
N ILE A 48 -8.69 -10.56 -2.98
CA ILE A 48 -9.85 -9.68 -2.78
C ILE A 48 -10.29 -9.06 -4.11
N VAL A 49 -9.34 -8.58 -4.91
CA VAL A 49 -9.64 -7.99 -6.22
C VAL A 49 -10.22 -9.04 -7.17
N LEU A 50 -9.61 -10.22 -7.25
CA LEU A 50 -10.08 -11.31 -8.11
C LEU A 50 -11.49 -11.78 -7.73
N ASP A 51 -11.81 -11.88 -6.44
CA ASP A 51 -13.14 -12.21 -5.95
C ASP A 51 -14.19 -11.14 -6.34
N ARG A 52 -13.83 -9.86 -6.23
CA ARG A 52 -14.70 -8.75 -6.69
C ARG A 52 -14.96 -8.82 -8.19
N ILE A 53 -13.93 -9.09 -8.99
CA ILE A 53 -14.06 -9.26 -10.44
C ILE A 53 -14.96 -10.45 -10.76
N ALA A 54 -14.78 -11.60 -10.10
CA ALA A 54 -15.63 -12.77 -10.30
C ALA A 54 -17.10 -12.46 -9.98
N LYS A 55 -17.37 -11.80 -8.85
CA LYS A 55 -18.73 -11.38 -8.46
C LYS A 55 -19.37 -10.41 -9.43
N ALA A 56 -18.58 -9.49 -9.98
CA ALA A 56 -19.04 -8.53 -10.98
C ALA A 56 -19.33 -9.18 -12.34
N LYS A 57 -18.56 -10.20 -12.74
CA LYS A 57 -18.85 -10.98 -13.96
C LYS A 57 -20.19 -11.71 -13.86
N THR A 58 -20.53 -12.22 -12.68
CA THR A 58 -21.82 -12.90 -12.43
C THR A 58 -22.99 -11.93 -12.26
N ASN A 59 -22.73 -10.71 -11.76
CA ASN A 59 -23.73 -9.66 -11.64
C ASN A 59 -23.13 -8.30 -12.02
N SER A 60 -23.38 -7.88 -13.27
CA SER A 60 -22.86 -6.64 -13.86
C SER A 60 -23.41 -5.37 -13.19
N GLU A 61 -24.55 -5.44 -12.51
CA GLU A 61 -25.14 -4.30 -11.78
C GLU A 61 -24.32 -3.91 -10.54
N ARG A 62 -23.39 -4.77 -10.10
CA ARG A 62 -22.48 -4.48 -8.99
C ARG A 62 -21.36 -3.52 -9.36
N LEU A 63 -21.11 -3.31 -10.65
CA LEU A 63 -20.13 -2.33 -11.12
C LEU A 63 -20.85 -1.03 -11.45
N LEU A 64 -20.47 0.02 -10.74
CA LEU A 64 -20.92 1.37 -11.08
C LEU A 64 -20.04 1.91 -12.20
N ASP A 65 -20.68 2.63 -13.13
CA ASP A 65 -20.01 3.35 -14.20
C ASP A 65 -19.30 4.58 -13.62
N TRP A 66 -17.98 4.60 -13.74
CA TRP A 66 -17.14 5.67 -13.23
C TRP A 66 -17.46 7.03 -13.84
N ASP A 67 -17.77 7.10 -15.13
CA ASP A 67 -18.08 8.36 -15.83
C ASP A 67 -19.43 8.94 -15.37
N LYS A 68 -20.33 8.09 -14.86
CA LYS A 68 -21.60 8.52 -14.26
C LYS A 68 -21.42 8.97 -12.82
N VAL A 69 -20.68 8.21 -12.00
CA VAL A 69 -20.51 8.50 -10.57
C VAL A 69 -19.61 9.72 -10.33
N SER A 70 -18.55 9.90 -11.12
CA SER A 70 -17.60 11.01 -10.96
C SER A 70 -18.23 12.39 -11.12
N LYS A 71 -19.33 12.51 -11.86
CA LYS A 71 -20.08 13.77 -12.04
C LYS A 71 -20.89 14.19 -10.81
N ALA A 72 -21.05 13.30 -9.83
CA ALA A 72 -21.78 13.53 -8.59
C ALA A 72 -20.86 13.72 -7.37
N LEU A 73 -19.54 13.73 -7.58
CA LEU A 73 -18.51 14.05 -6.59
C LEU A 73 -18.06 15.50 -6.74
#